data_AF-A0A1A3DE25-F1
#
_entry.id   AF-A0A1A3DE25-F1
#
_cell.length_a   1.000
_cell.length_b   1.000
_cell.length_c   1.000
_cell.angle_alpha   90.00
_cell.angle_beta   90.00
_cell.angle_gamma   90.00
#
_symmetry.space_group_name_H-M   'P 1'
#
loop_
_entity.id
_entity.type
_entity.pdbx_description
1 polymer ?
#
loop_
_entity_poly.entity_id
_entity_poly.type
_entity_poly.pdbx_seq_one_letter_code
_entity_poly.pdbx_strand_id
1 'polypeptide(L)'
;MTSAQNESQTLGDLAARQLANATKTVPQLSTITPRWLLHLLGWVPVEAGIYRVNRVVNPEQVAIKAEAGAGTDEPLPETYVDYETSPREYTLRSISTLVDIHTRVSDLYSSPHDQIAQQLRLTIETIKERQEFELINSPEYGLLAQATPEQTIQTLAGAPAPDDLDALITKVWKTPSFFLTHPLGIAAFGREATYRGVPPVVVSLFGA
;
A
#
# COMPACT_ATOMS: atom_id res chain seq x y z
N MET A 1 -16.84 -64.37 -43.89
CA MET A 1 -15.69 -64.56 -42.98
C MET A 1 -14.60 -63.57 -43.36
N THR A 2 -14.36 -62.57 -42.52
CA THR A 2 -13.05 -61.92 -42.36
C THR A 2 -13.02 -61.32 -40.96
N SER A 3 -12.56 -62.18 -40.06
CA SER A 3 -11.90 -61.93 -38.78
C SER A 3 -11.76 -60.49 -38.29
N ALA A 4 -12.34 -60.28 -37.11
CA ALA A 4 -11.93 -59.35 -36.08
C ALA A 4 -10.40 -59.19 -36.00
N GLN A 5 -9.93 -57.96 -36.21
CA GLN A 5 -8.63 -57.51 -35.72
C GLN A 5 -8.90 -56.56 -34.55
N ASN A 6 -8.37 -56.96 -33.38
CA ASN A 6 -8.35 -56.25 -32.11
C ASN A 6 -7.93 -54.78 -32.27
N GLU A 7 -8.90 -53.88 -32.33
CA GLU A 7 -8.74 -52.56 -31.71
C GLU A 7 -9.03 -52.76 -30.23
N SER A 8 -8.11 -52.33 -29.35
CA SER A 8 -8.29 -52.41 -27.90
C SER A 8 -9.69 -51.92 -27.49
N GLN A 9 -10.54 -52.83 -27.01
CA GLN A 9 -11.94 -52.61 -26.65
C GLN A 9 -12.09 -51.84 -25.33
N THR A 10 -11.38 -50.72 -25.20
CA THR A 10 -11.44 -49.87 -24.01
C THR A 10 -12.17 -48.58 -24.33
N LEU A 11 -12.99 -48.13 -23.39
CA LEU A 11 -13.64 -46.83 -23.46
C LEU A 11 -12.58 -45.73 -23.67
N GLY A 12 -12.77 -44.87 -24.65
CA GLY A 12 -11.86 -43.75 -24.91
C GLY A 12 -11.95 -42.66 -23.85
N ASP A 13 -10.82 -42.03 -23.52
CA ASP A 13 -10.70 -41.02 -22.46
C ASP A 13 -11.67 -39.84 -22.61
N LEU A 14 -11.92 -39.38 -23.84
CA LEU A 14 -12.84 -38.27 -24.12
C LEU A 14 -14.29 -38.62 -23.79
N ALA A 15 -14.71 -39.88 -24.01
CA ALA A 15 -16.04 -40.35 -23.68
C ALA A 15 -16.20 -40.50 -22.16
N ALA A 16 -15.17 -41.04 -21.47
CA ALA A 16 -15.16 -41.15 -20.01
C ALA A 16 -15.18 -39.78 -19.32
N ARG A 17 -14.49 -38.78 -19.88
CA ARG A 17 -14.39 -37.43 -19.31
C ARG A 17 -15.73 -36.69 -19.23
N GLN A 18 -16.70 -36.99 -20.09
CA GLN A 18 -18.03 -36.35 -20.05
C GLN A 18 -18.80 -36.65 -18.76
N LEU A 19 -18.50 -37.80 -18.14
CA LEU A 19 -19.10 -38.23 -16.88
C LEU A 19 -18.25 -37.84 -15.66
N ALA A 20 -17.04 -37.32 -15.87
CA ALA A 20 -16.12 -36.96 -14.81
C ALA A 20 -16.36 -35.53 -14.31
N ASN A 21 -16.36 -35.35 -12.99
CA ASN A 21 -16.41 -34.02 -12.39
C ASN A 21 -15.06 -33.30 -12.57
N ALA A 22 -15.10 -32.07 -13.09
CA ALA A 22 -13.97 -31.16 -13.03
C ALA A 22 -14.00 -30.35 -11.73
N THR A 23 -12.87 -30.28 -11.03
CA THR A 23 -12.65 -29.34 -9.92
C THR A 23 -12.51 -27.94 -10.50
N LYS A 24 -13.36 -27.00 -10.08
CA LYS A 24 -13.31 -25.60 -10.51
C LYS A 24 -12.72 -24.76 -9.38
N THR A 25 -11.72 -23.95 -9.67
CA THR A 25 -11.23 -22.94 -8.73
C THR A 25 -12.14 -21.71 -8.76
N VAL A 26 -11.99 -20.83 -7.78
CA VAL A 26 -12.50 -19.47 -7.90
C VAL A 26 -11.74 -18.73 -9.02
N PRO A 27 -12.33 -17.68 -9.61
CA PRO A 27 -11.64 -16.83 -10.57
C PRO A 27 -10.37 -16.22 -9.95
N GLN A 28 -9.24 -16.41 -10.63
CA GLN A 28 -7.96 -15.83 -10.26
C GLN A 28 -7.82 -14.47 -10.97
N LEU A 29 -7.54 -13.42 -10.21
CA LEU A 29 -7.34 -12.08 -10.74
C LEU A 29 -5.85 -11.73 -10.62
N SER A 30 -5.17 -11.62 -11.77
CA SER A 30 -3.71 -11.42 -11.84
C SER A 30 -3.27 -10.03 -11.39
N THR A 31 -4.19 -9.07 -11.29
CA THR A 31 -3.90 -7.70 -10.85
C THR A 31 -3.91 -7.55 -9.34
N ILE A 32 -4.25 -8.60 -8.58
CA ILE A 32 -4.21 -8.56 -7.12
C ILE A 32 -2.76 -8.46 -6.67
N THR A 33 -2.47 -7.42 -5.88
CA THR A 33 -1.17 -7.22 -5.25
C THR A 33 -1.27 -7.48 -3.74
N PRO A 34 -0.15 -7.68 -3.02
CA PRO A 34 -0.17 -7.81 -1.56
C PRO A 34 -0.60 -6.52 -0.84
N ARG A 35 -0.66 -5.37 -1.54
CA ARG A 35 -1.06 -4.05 -1.00
C ARG A 35 -0.39 -3.72 0.33
N TRP A 36 0.93 -3.89 0.38
CA TRP A 36 1.73 -3.70 1.60
C TRP A 36 1.50 -2.33 2.24
N LEU A 37 1.26 -1.29 1.43
CA LEU A 37 1.03 0.06 1.94
C LEU A 37 -0.22 0.12 2.83
N LEU A 38 -1.31 -0.53 2.43
CA LEU A 38 -2.56 -0.53 3.20
C LEU A 38 -2.41 -1.23 4.56
N HIS A 39 -1.52 -2.22 4.64
CA HIS A 39 -1.22 -2.95 5.87
C HIS A 39 -0.24 -2.22 6.80
N LEU A 40 0.68 -1.44 6.24
CA LEU A 40 1.71 -0.73 6.99
C LEU A 40 1.28 0.66 7.48
N LEU A 41 0.27 1.26 6.86
CA LEU A 41 -0.24 2.58 7.27
C LEU A 41 -1.10 2.49 8.56
N GLY A 42 -0.92 3.48 9.43
CA GLY A 42 -1.79 3.70 10.59
C GLY A 42 -3.10 4.37 10.17
N TRP A 43 -4.22 3.72 10.42
CA TRP A 43 -5.55 4.23 10.06
C TRP A 43 -6.17 5.00 11.23
N VAL A 44 -6.57 6.26 10.98
CA VAL A 44 -7.30 7.09 11.95
C VAL A 44 -8.75 7.25 11.45
N PRO A 45 -9.76 6.81 12.23
CA PRO A 45 -11.16 6.98 11.85
C PRO A 45 -11.58 8.46 11.94
N VAL A 46 -12.35 8.93 10.96
CA VAL A 46 -12.82 10.33 10.86
C VAL A 46 -14.34 10.33 10.74
N GLU A 47 -15.04 10.58 11.85
CA GLU A 47 -16.50 10.43 11.94
C GLU A 47 -17.27 11.46 11.10
N ALA A 48 -16.80 12.72 11.08
CA ALA A 48 -17.45 13.82 10.38
C ALA A 48 -16.97 13.99 8.92
N GLY A 49 -16.13 13.08 8.42
CA GLY A 49 -15.58 13.15 7.07
C GLY A 49 -14.54 14.25 6.80
N ILE A 50 -14.17 15.04 7.82
CA ILE A 50 -13.18 16.11 7.72
C ILE A 50 -12.10 15.91 8.79
N TYR A 51 -10.84 15.82 8.37
CA TYR A 51 -9.67 15.74 9.25
C TYR A 51 -8.86 17.03 9.17
N ARG A 52 -8.80 17.77 10.29
CA ARG A 52 -8.08 19.05 10.39
C ARG A 52 -6.77 18.86 11.12
N VAL A 53 -5.67 19.29 10.50
CA VAL A 53 -4.33 19.23 11.12
C VAL A 53 -3.96 20.61 11.63
N ASN A 54 -4.13 20.82 12.94
CA ASN A 54 -3.71 22.04 13.60
C ASN A 54 -2.19 22.05 13.79
N ARG A 55 -1.55 23.18 13.48
CA ARG A 55 -0.12 23.39 13.67
C ARG A 55 0.14 24.54 14.62
N VAL A 56 1.29 24.50 15.27
CA VAL A 56 1.80 25.58 16.11
C VAL A 56 2.54 26.59 15.23
N VAL A 57 2.32 27.88 15.47
CA VAL A 57 3.05 28.98 14.85
C VAL A 57 4.23 29.34 15.75
N ASN A 58 5.42 29.48 15.17
CA ASN A 58 6.66 29.89 15.87
C ASN A 58 7.01 29.07 17.12
N PRO A 59 7.30 27.75 16.99
CA PRO A 59 7.68 26.92 18.13
C PRO A 59 8.96 27.39 18.86
N GLU A 60 9.77 28.23 18.23
CA GLU A 60 11.04 28.73 18.78
C GLU A 60 10.87 29.93 19.73
N GLN A 61 9.70 30.56 19.79
CA GLN A 61 9.45 31.73 20.65
C GLN A 61 9.07 31.36 22.10
N VAL A 62 9.05 30.06 22.42
CA VAL A 62 8.80 29.59 23.78
C VAL A 62 10.01 29.90 24.64
N ALA A 63 9.90 30.92 25.48
CA ALA A 63 10.95 31.32 26.40
C ALA A 63 11.13 30.24 27.47
N ILE A 64 12.13 29.36 27.30
CA ILE A 64 12.49 28.35 28.29
C ILE A 64 13.70 28.86 29.07
N LYS A 65 13.54 29.13 30.36
CA LYS A 65 14.65 29.46 31.25
C LYS A 65 15.25 28.16 31.78
N ALA A 66 16.51 27.88 31.45
CA ALA A 66 17.29 26.82 32.09
C ALA A 66 18.19 27.46 33.14
N GLU A 67 17.94 27.22 34.43
CA GLU A 67 18.81 27.73 35.50
C GLU A 67 20.17 27.03 35.46
N ALA A 68 21.22 27.77 35.11
CA ALA A 68 22.60 27.33 35.13
C ALA A 68 23.35 28.00 36.28
N GLY A 69 23.05 27.61 37.52
CA GLY A 69 23.78 28.05 38.71
C GLY A 69 22.92 28.70 39.79
N ALA A 70 23.41 28.61 41.03
CA ALA A 70 22.66 28.93 42.24
C ALA A 70 22.29 30.42 42.35
N GLY A 71 20.98 30.69 42.37
CA GLY A 71 20.41 31.70 43.28
C GLY A 71 20.19 33.11 42.74
N THR A 72 19.52 33.27 41.60
CA THR A 72 18.82 34.53 41.30
C THR A 72 17.33 34.28 41.12
N ASP A 73 16.53 34.82 42.05
CA ASP A 73 15.06 34.78 42.09
C ASP A 73 14.48 35.79 41.08
N GLU A 74 14.82 35.60 39.81
CA GLU A 74 14.31 36.39 38.69
C GLU A 74 12.94 35.83 38.25
N PRO A 75 11.96 36.70 37.97
CA PRO A 75 10.62 36.25 37.59
C PRO A 75 10.66 35.37 36.34
N LEU A 76 9.88 34.28 36.37
CA LEU A 76 9.72 33.39 35.24
C LEU A 76 9.10 34.16 34.05
N PRO A 77 9.62 34.00 32.83
CA PRO A 77 9.03 34.63 31.66
C PRO A 77 7.65 34.00 31.37
N GLU A 78 6.61 34.82 31.26
CA GLU A 78 5.32 34.38 30.72
C GLU A 78 5.45 34.21 29.21
N THR A 79 5.15 33.00 28.71
CA THR A 79 5.18 32.68 27.28
C THR A 79 3.94 31.86 26.92
N TYR A 80 3.43 32.06 25.71
CA TYR A 80 2.34 31.27 25.15
C TYR A 80 2.74 30.76 23.76
N VAL A 81 2.12 29.65 23.36
CA VAL A 81 2.35 29.02 22.06
C VAL A 81 1.13 29.31 21.20
N ASP A 82 1.32 30.04 20.10
CA ASP A 82 0.23 30.38 19.20
C ASP A 82 -0.09 29.22 18.23
N TYR A 83 -1.34 29.15 17.79
CA TYR A 83 -1.80 28.13 16.84
C TYR A 83 -2.14 28.75 15.48
N GLU A 84 -2.01 27.96 14.42
CA GLU A 84 -2.35 28.39 13.08
C GLU A 84 -3.86 28.65 12.95
N THR A 85 -4.24 29.83 12.45
CA THR A 85 -5.64 30.27 12.34
C THR A 85 -6.37 29.67 11.13
N SER A 86 -5.65 29.24 10.11
CA SER A 86 -6.20 28.59 8.90
C SER A 86 -5.52 27.24 8.63
N PRO A 87 -5.74 26.23 9.49
CA PRO A 87 -5.12 24.92 9.35
C PRO A 87 -5.64 24.17 8.13
N ARG A 88 -4.83 23.24 7.61
CA ARG A 88 -5.23 22.40 6.47
C ARG A 88 -6.26 21.36 6.87
N GLU A 89 -7.31 21.24 6.05
CA GLU A 89 -8.37 20.26 6.18
C GLU A 89 -8.31 19.21 5.06
N TYR A 90 -8.49 17.95 5.42
CA TYR A 90 -8.59 16.83 4.49
C TYR A 90 -10.01 16.27 4.54
N THR A 91 -10.70 16.28 3.41
CA THR A 91 -12.05 15.74 3.28
C THR A 91 -12.00 14.31 2.75
N LEU A 92 -12.81 13.42 3.31
CA LEU A 92 -12.88 12.04 2.84
C LEU A 92 -13.46 11.98 1.43
N ARG A 93 -12.83 11.18 0.58
CA ARG A 93 -13.29 10.90 -0.79
C ARG A 93 -13.87 9.49 -0.86
N SER A 94 -14.98 9.34 -1.57
CA SER A 94 -15.61 8.04 -1.81
C SER A 94 -15.13 7.45 -3.14
N ILE A 95 -14.72 6.18 -3.12
CA ILE A 95 -14.53 5.36 -4.31
C ILE A 95 -15.69 4.36 -4.35
N SER A 96 -16.51 4.39 -5.40
CA SER A 96 -17.67 3.52 -5.53
C SER A 96 -17.72 2.88 -6.92
N THR A 97 -18.35 1.71 -7.01
CA THR A 97 -18.52 0.97 -8.27
C THR A 97 -19.84 0.20 -8.22
N LEU A 98 -20.55 0.15 -9.33
CA LEU A 98 -21.79 -0.60 -9.48
C LEU A 98 -21.48 -2.00 -10.03
N VAL A 99 -21.96 -3.02 -9.33
CA VAL A 99 -21.86 -4.42 -9.77
C VAL A 99 -23.24 -4.88 -10.21
N ASP A 100 -23.40 -5.12 -11.52
CA ASP A 100 -24.64 -5.64 -12.07
C ASP A 100 -24.52 -7.15 -12.34
N ILE A 101 -25.50 -7.91 -11.88
CA ILE A 101 -25.55 -9.37 -12.00
C ILE A 101 -26.98 -9.74 -12.38
N HIS A 102 -27.11 -10.41 -13.53
CA HIS A 102 -28.41 -10.90 -13.97
C HIS A 102 -28.92 -12.00 -13.02
N THR A 103 -30.17 -11.90 -12.55
CA THR A 103 -30.79 -12.83 -11.57
C THR A 103 -30.70 -14.30 -12.00
N ARG A 104 -31.00 -14.60 -13.27
CA ARG A 104 -30.83 -15.95 -13.85
C ARG A 104 -29.41 -16.52 -13.67
N VAL A 105 -28.36 -15.69 -13.68
CA VAL A 105 -26.97 -16.16 -13.52
C VAL A 105 -26.72 -16.57 -12.08
N SER A 106 -27.16 -15.76 -11.11
CA SER A 106 -27.07 -16.12 -9.69
C SER A 106 -27.95 -17.33 -9.34
N ASP A 107 -29.09 -17.50 -9.99
CA ASP A 107 -30.00 -18.61 -9.68
C ASP A 107 -29.52 -19.95 -10.26
N LEU A 108 -28.99 -19.95 -11.49
CA LEU A 108 -28.61 -21.19 -12.18
C LEU A 108 -27.15 -21.60 -11.97
N TYR A 109 -26.23 -20.65 -11.74
CA TYR A 109 -24.78 -20.92 -11.78
C TYR A 109 -24.06 -20.70 -10.46
N SER A 110 -24.75 -20.76 -9.33
CA SER A 110 -24.16 -20.55 -7.99
C SER A 110 -23.64 -21.81 -7.30
N SER A 111 -23.54 -22.93 -8.01
CA SER A 111 -22.94 -24.16 -7.49
C SER A 111 -21.82 -24.64 -8.42
N PRO A 112 -20.62 -24.96 -7.91
CA PRO A 112 -20.21 -24.96 -6.50
C PRO A 112 -19.80 -23.59 -5.94
N HIS A 113 -19.70 -22.55 -6.77
CA HIS A 113 -19.26 -21.20 -6.38
C HIS A 113 -20.38 -20.19 -6.57
N ASP A 114 -20.69 -19.43 -5.53
CA ASP A 114 -21.69 -18.36 -5.57
C ASP A 114 -21.21 -17.19 -6.46
N GLN A 115 -21.99 -16.87 -7.49
CA GLN A 115 -21.66 -15.84 -8.47
C GLN A 115 -21.66 -14.43 -7.87
N ILE A 116 -22.60 -14.14 -6.96
CA ILE A 116 -22.71 -12.82 -6.32
C ILE A 116 -21.50 -12.61 -5.42
N ALA A 117 -21.18 -13.62 -4.60
CA ALA A 117 -20.03 -13.54 -3.70
C ALA A 117 -18.70 -13.39 -4.47
N GLN A 118 -18.51 -14.13 -5.57
CA GLN A 118 -17.30 -14.01 -6.37
C GLN A 118 -17.19 -12.64 -7.06
N GLN A 119 -18.28 -12.12 -7.60
CA GLN A 119 -18.26 -10.81 -8.26
C GLN A 119 -17.97 -9.69 -7.26
N LEU A 120 -18.65 -9.70 -6.11
CA LEU A 120 -18.40 -8.74 -5.03
C LEU A 120 -16.95 -8.81 -4.55
N ARG A 121 -16.40 -10.01 -4.36
CA ARG A 121 -14.99 -10.20 -3.98
C ARG A 121 -14.06 -9.55 -4.99
N LEU A 122 -14.20 -9.87 -6.28
CA LEU A 122 -13.35 -9.32 -7.34
C LEU A 122 -13.44 -7.79 -7.45
N THR A 123 -14.65 -7.25 -7.27
CA THR A 123 -14.85 -5.79 -7.24
C THR A 123 -14.18 -5.15 -6.02
N ILE A 124 -14.33 -5.74 -4.83
CA ILE A 124 -13.68 -5.23 -3.61
C ILE A 124 -12.15 -5.25 -3.76
N GLU A 125 -11.58 -6.32 -4.29
CA GLU A 125 -10.15 -6.39 -4.58
C GLU A 125 -9.72 -5.25 -5.52
N THR A 126 -10.48 -5.03 -6.60
CA THR A 126 -10.20 -3.94 -7.56
C THR A 126 -10.31 -2.55 -6.92
N ILE A 127 -11.29 -2.33 -6.03
CA ILE A 127 -11.45 -1.08 -5.28
C ILE A 127 -10.24 -0.87 -4.36
N LYS A 128 -9.75 -1.92 -3.69
CA LYS A 128 -8.57 -1.84 -2.83
C LYS A 128 -7.29 -1.54 -3.61
N GLU A 129 -7.11 -2.13 -4.79
CA GLU A 129 -5.99 -1.76 -5.69
C GLU A 129 -6.08 -0.29 -6.10
N ARG A 130 -7.29 0.19 -6.44
CA ARG A 130 -7.48 1.61 -6.77
C ARG A 130 -7.22 2.52 -5.57
N GLN A 131 -7.63 2.11 -4.37
CA GLN A 131 -7.37 2.84 -3.14
C GLN A 131 -5.87 3.01 -2.88
N GLU A 132 -5.07 1.95 -3.01
CA GLU A 132 -3.61 2.04 -2.86
C GLU A 132 -2.99 2.97 -3.92
N PHE A 133 -3.45 2.85 -5.17
CA PHE A 133 -2.99 3.73 -6.25
C PHE A 133 -3.23 5.22 -5.94
N GLU A 134 -4.43 5.56 -5.45
CA GLU A 134 -4.79 6.93 -5.09
C GLU A 134 -3.99 7.45 -3.89
N LEU A 135 -3.72 6.62 -2.88
CA LEU A 135 -2.88 7.01 -1.75
C LEU A 135 -1.47 7.45 -2.17
N ILE A 136 -0.95 6.90 -3.26
CA ILE A 136 0.38 7.25 -3.77
C ILE A 136 0.30 8.45 -4.74
N ASN A 137 -0.62 8.39 -5.71
CA ASN A 137 -0.59 9.23 -6.90
C ASN A 137 -1.63 10.36 -6.92
N SER A 138 -2.56 10.42 -5.96
CA SER A 138 -3.60 11.44 -5.98
C SER A 138 -2.99 12.85 -5.88
N PRO A 139 -3.40 13.81 -6.72
CA PRO A 139 -2.85 15.17 -6.68
C PRO A 139 -3.23 15.93 -5.41
N GLU A 140 -4.35 15.57 -4.75
CA GLU A 140 -4.87 16.30 -3.60
C GLU A 140 -4.24 15.85 -2.27
N TYR A 141 -4.07 14.53 -2.08
CA TYR A 141 -3.61 13.94 -0.82
C TYR A 141 -2.54 12.85 -0.98
N GLY A 142 -2.17 12.48 -2.22
CA GLY A 142 -1.25 11.39 -2.48
C GLY A 142 0.16 11.70 -1.97
N LEU A 143 0.87 10.67 -1.51
CA LEU A 143 2.21 10.79 -0.91
C LEU A 143 3.20 11.54 -1.82
N LEU A 144 3.15 11.29 -3.14
CA LEU A 144 4.04 11.95 -4.10
C LEU A 144 3.71 13.44 -4.28
N ALA A 145 2.43 13.81 -4.23
CA ALA A 145 1.99 15.19 -4.37
C ALA A 145 2.23 16.02 -3.09
N GLN A 146 2.31 15.36 -1.92
CA GLN A 146 2.54 16.01 -0.63
C GLN A 146 4.02 16.14 -0.24
N ALA A 147 4.94 15.61 -1.04
CA ALA A 147 6.36 15.75 -0.78
C ALA A 147 6.81 17.21 -0.95
N THR A 148 7.38 17.81 0.10
CA THR A 148 7.92 19.17 0.00
C THR A 148 9.29 19.16 -0.69
N PRO A 149 9.72 20.27 -1.34
CA PRO A 149 11.03 20.35 -1.98
C PRO A 149 12.19 20.07 -1.02
N GLU A 150 12.08 20.41 0.28
CA GLU A 150 13.16 20.13 1.23
C GLU A 150 13.33 18.64 1.54
N GLN A 151 12.26 17.85 1.35
CA GLN A 151 12.20 16.40 1.54
C GLN A 151 12.42 15.61 0.25
N THR A 152 12.74 16.30 -0.87
CA THR A 152 13.03 15.67 -2.15
C THR A 152 14.55 15.58 -2.36
N ILE A 153 15.03 14.43 -2.83
CA ILE A 153 16.43 14.22 -3.22
C ILE A 153 16.52 13.83 -4.69
N GLN A 154 17.69 14.04 -5.29
CA GLN A 154 18.01 13.53 -6.62
C GLN A 154 19.13 12.51 -6.51
N THR A 155 19.00 11.42 -7.27
CA THR A 155 20.03 10.37 -7.35
C THR A 155 21.29 10.91 -8.01
N LEU A 156 22.46 10.56 -7.48
CA LEU A 156 23.74 11.02 -8.01
C LEU A 156 24.07 10.49 -9.41
N ALA A 157 23.79 9.21 -9.66
CA ALA A 157 24.14 8.51 -10.90
C ALA A 157 22.92 7.92 -11.64
N GLY A 158 21.70 8.34 -11.26
CA GLY A 158 20.43 7.85 -11.81
C GLY A 158 19.94 6.55 -11.16
N ALA A 159 20.81 5.54 -11.00
CA ALA A 159 20.46 4.33 -10.25
C ALA A 159 20.44 4.61 -8.73
N PRO A 160 19.50 4.02 -7.95
CA PRO A 160 19.42 4.22 -6.52
C PRO A 160 20.59 3.52 -5.81
N ALA A 161 21.58 4.30 -5.38
CA ALA A 161 22.72 3.82 -4.61
C ALA A 161 22.38 3.77 -3.11
N PRO A 162 23.12 2.98 -2.30
CA PRO A 162 23.02 3.02 -0.83
C PRO A 162 23.11 4.44 -0.25
N ASP A 163 24.01 5.26 -0.79
CA ASP A 163 24.19 6.65 -0.36
C ASP A 163 22.92 7.50 -0.58
N ASP A 164 22.13 7.23 -1.62
CA ASP A 164 20.87 7.93 -1.88
C ASP A 164 19.80 7.56 -0.82
N LEU A 165 19.79 6.31 -0.36
CA LEU A 165 18.89 5.87 0.71
C LEU A 165 19.32 6.45 2.07
N ASP A 166 20.61 6.56 2.33
CA ASP A 166 21.13 7.24 3.53
C ASP A 166 20.77 8.73 3.53
N ALA A 167 20.77 9.38 2.37
CA ALA A 167 20.27 10.74 2.23
C ALA A 167 18.78 10.86 2.57
N LEU A 168 17.94 9.89 2.17
CA LEU A 168 16.52 9.84 2.58
C LEU A 168 16.37 9.65 4.09
N ILE A 169 17.14 8.75 4.70
CA ILE A 169 17.11 8.52 6.16
C ILE A 169 17.51 9.78 6.90
N THR A 170 18.51 10.51 6.41
CA THR A 170 18.94 11.78 7.00
C THR A 170 17.82 12.82 7.01
N LYS A 171 16.96 12.84 5.98
CA LYS A 171 15.80 13.74 5.92
C LYS A 171 14.69 13.33 6.89
N VAL A 172 14.47 12.01 7.06
CA VAL A 172 13.41 11.44 7.91
C VAL A 172 13.99 10.80 9.19
N TRP A 173 15.01 11.41 9.77
CA TRP A 173 15.81 10.79 10.84
C TRP A 173 15.03 10.52 12.15
N LYS A 174 13.93 11.25 12.39
CA LYS A 174 13.20 11.19 13.66
C LYS A 174 12.50 9.84 13.86
N THR A 175 11.76 9.39 12.85
CA THR A 175 10.93 8.17 12.91
C THR A 175 10.77 7.54 11.50
N PRO A 176 11.86 7.03 10.89
CA PRO A 176 11.76 6.34 9.60
C PRO A 176 11.12 4.96 9.79
N SER A 177 10.10 4.64 8.98
CA SER A 177 9.39 3.36 9.06
C SER A 177 9.83 2.36 7.99
N PHE A 178 9.57 2.67 6.71
CA PHE A 178 9.89 1.81 5.58
C PHE A 178 10.11 2.62 4.32
N PHE A 179 10.82 2.04 3.34
CA PHE A 179 10.91 2.60 1.99
C PHE A 179 9.81 2.04 1.11
N LEU A 180 9.19 2.90 0.30
CA LEU A 180 8.24 2.50 -0.73
C LEU A 180 8.87 2.76 -2.10
N THR A 181 9.00 1.73 -2.92
CA THR A 181 9.51 1.86 -4.29
C THR A 181 8.97 0.75 -5.19
N HIS A 182 9.04 0.97 -6.49
CA HIS A 182 8.66 -0.03 -7.49
C HIS A 182 9.61 -1.26 -7.39
N PRO A 183 9.14 -2.49 -7.67
CA PRO A 183 9.99 -3.69 -7.60
C PRO A 183 11.28 -3.60 -8.44
N LEU A 184 11.22 -2.92 -9.59
CA LEU A 184 12.42 -2.64 -10.40
C LEU A 184 13.43 -1.73 -9.71
N GLY A 185 12.96 -0.80 -8.87
CA GLY A 185 13.80 0.04 -8.01
C GLY A 185 14.50 -0.78 -6.94
N ILE A 186 13.79 -1.72 -6.30
CA ILE A 186 14.38 -2.67 -5.34
C ILE A 186 15.47 -3.51 -6.01
N ALA A 187 15.20 -4.04 -7.21
CA ALA A 187 16.17 -4.81 -7.96
C ALA A 187 17.39 -3.98 -8.40
N ALA A 188 17.19 -2.71 -8.77
CA ALA A 188 18.29 -1.80 -9.10
C ALA A 188 19.17 -1.53 -7.88
N PHE A 189 18.56 -1.24 -6.74
CA PHE A 189 19.28 -1.08 -5.46
C PHE A 189 20.08 -2.33 -5.10
N GLY A 190 19.49 -3.52 -5.24
CA GLY A 190 20.18 -4.79 -4.98
C GLY A 190 21.42 -5.00 -5.86
N ARG A 191 21.37 -4.56 -7.13
CA ARG A 191 22.53 -4.59 -8.04
C ARG A 191 23.63 -3.62 -7.59
N GLU A 192 23.26 -2.38 -7.24
CA GLU A 192 24.21 -1.36 -6.76
C GLU A 192 24.86 -1.73 -5.42
N ALA A 193 24.11 -2.36 -4.53
CA ALA A 193 24.59 -2.87 -3.25
C ALA A 193 25.57 -4.05 -3.45
N THR A 194 25.22 -4.99 -4.34
CA THR A 194 26.11 -6.10 -4.71
C THR A 194 27.39 -5.60 -5.37
N TYR A 195 27.31 -4.61 -6.27
CA TYR A 195 28.47 -4.01 -6.93
C TYR A 195 29.45 -3.38 -5.92
N ARG A 196 28.93 -2.79 -4.84
CA ARG A 196 29.73 -2.21 -3.73
C ARG A 196 30.15 -3.24 -2.68
N GLY A 197 29.76 -4.51 -2.82
CA GLY A 197 30.09 -5.57 -1.86
C GLY A 197 29.32 -5.48 -0.53
N VAL A 198 28.17 -4.81 -0.51
CA VAL A 198 27.34 -4.64 0.70
C VAL A 198 26.04 -5.43 0.51
N PRO A 199 25.95 -6.70 0.94
CA PRO A 199 24.70 -7.45 0.86
C PRO A 199 23.68 -6.89 1.87
N PRO A 200 22.50 -6.42 1.42
CA PRO A 200 21.48 -5.91 2.33
C PRO A 200 20.86 -7.03 3.16
N VAL A 201 20.47 -6.71 4.39
CA VAL A 201 19.80 -7.65 5.29
C VAL A 201 18.32 -7.76 4.91
N VAL A 202 17.77 -8.96 4.99
CA VAL A 202 16.35 -9.22 4.73
C VAL A 202 15.62 -9.47 6.05
N VAL A 203 14.44 -8.87 6.21
CA VAL A 203 13.54 -9.09 7.33
C VAL A 203 12.27 -9.76 6.83
N SER A 204 11.79 -10.77 7.55
CA SER A 204 10.49 -11.38 7.26
C SER A 204 9.38 -10.54 7.85
N LEU A 205 8.44 -10.13 7.01
CA LEU A 205 7.27 -9.34 7.39
C LEU A 205 6.03 -10.07 6.92
N PHE A 206 5.03 -10.17 7.78
CA PHE A 206 3.74 -10.83 7.49
C PHE A 206 3.85 -12.30 7.05
N GLY A 207 4.88 -13.01 7.52
CA GLY A 207 5.06 -14.45 7.28
C GLY A 207 5.64 -14.80 5.90
N ALA A 208 6.19 -13.80 5.19
CA ALA A 208 6.95 -13.96 3.96
C ALA A 208 8.41 -13.54 4.15
#